data_AF-A0A518KC86-F1
#
_entry.id   AF-A0A518KC86-F1
#
_cell.length_a   1.000
_cell.length_b   1.000
_cell.length_c   1.000
_cell.angle_alpha   90.00
_cell.angle_beta   90.00
_cell.angle_gamma   90.00
#
_symmetry.space_group_name_H-M   'P 1'
#
loop_
_entity.id
_entity.type
_entity.pdbx_description
1 polymer ?
#
loop_
_entity_poly.entity_id
_entity_poly.type
_entity_poly.pdbx_seq_one_letter_code
_entity_poly.pdbx_strand_id
1 'polypeptide(L)'
;MYDRRIAAVGLFVAMASVPTFVGATAADAQSIIREVLGIDVDRLLAKKAEPANEDQEEDENPQINALIQQYRPAYKGKLDASLHTLRELCHPSREQQEKLLEAGDAALDAALRVHAKRMLKLNQQNGNIVVNVGRSRGSNPWTAVQIALNAAVRDHLSPEQSKLYLEDLREREKFRRRATARTLVSALDTQLNLNQEQREAIFAALLENWQDEWENSVRGLMYGATYLPNLPSKALTPHLNEKQMQLWSQSPHGNTIHFGDNEGFLGHGKLNIPPFVVQDDTESGDEAAEPVAEQPGEES
;
A
#
# COMPACT_ATOMS: atom_id res chain seq x y z
N MET A 1 29.11 9.28 19.35
CA MET A 1 27.82 8.60 19.10
C MET A 1 27.22 9.23 17.86
N TYR A 2 27.33 8.55 16.72
CA TYR A 2 26.74 9.01 15.45
C TYR A 2 25.22 8.75 15.49
N ASP A 3 24.43 9.76 15.16
CA ASP A 3 22.98 9.67 15.15
C ASP A 3 22.51 8.75 14.01
N ARG A 4 21.96 7.58 14.37
CA ARG A 4 21.51 6.54 13.44
C ARG A 4 20.41 7.02 12.47
N ARG A 5 19.75 8.15 12.77
CA ARG A 5 18.75 8.77 11.90
C ARG A 5 19.36 9.45 10.67
N ILE A 6 20.63 9.87 10.75
CA ILE A 6 21.36 10.51 9.65
C ILE A 6 21.75 9.50 8.56
N ALA A 7 21.90 8.22 8.93
CA ALA A 7 22.20 7.13 8.01
C ALA A 7 20.98 6.73 7.15
N ALA A 8 19.79 6.67 7.76
CA ALA A 8 18.55 6.28 7.06
C ALA A 8 18.15 7.27 5.93
N VAL A 9 18.36 8.58 6.13
CA VAL A 9 18.10 9.60 5.10
C VAL A 9 19.22 9.63 4.04
N GLY A 10 20.46 9.31 4.40
CA GLY A 10 21.56 9.19 3.43
C GLY A 10 21.43 7.99 2.49
N LEU A 11 20.85 6.89 2.98
CA LEU A 11 20.67 5.64 2.24
C LEU A 11 19.59 5.75 1.14
N PHE A 12 18.54 6.56 1.37
CA PHE A 12 17.49 6.86 0.39
C PHE A 12 17.99 7.58 -0.87
N VAL A 13 19.10 8.34 -0.78
CA VAL A 13 19.71 9.07 -1.91
C VAL A 13 20.62 8.19 -2.75
N ALA A 14 21.39 7.32 -2.09
CA ALA A 14 22.27 6.38 -2.79
C ALA A 14 21.47 5.38 -3.63
N MET A 15 20.27 5.00 -3.19
CA MET A 15 19.41 4.05 -3.90
C MET A 15 18.58 4.62 -5.06
N ALA A 16 18.37 5.93 -5.14
CA ALA A 16 17.82 6.54 -6.36
C ALA A 16 18.79 6.48 -7.56
N SER A 17 20.05 6.05 -7.32
CA SER A 17 21.08 5.88 -8.34
C SER A 17 21.20 4.43 -8.86
N VAL A 18 20.36 3.50 -8.40
CA VAL A 18 20.35 2.10 -8.88
C VAL A 18 19.31 1.95 -10.00
N PRO A 19 19.72 1.59 -11.23
CA PRO A 19 18.83 1.57 -12.39
C PRO A 19 17.89 0.35 -12.33
N THR A 20 16.70 0.52 -11.74
CA THR A 20 15.65 -0.52 -11.74
C THR A 20 14.55 -0.33 -12.79
N PHE A 21 14.74 0.60 -13.72
CA PHE A 21 13.99 0.68 -14.97
C PHE A 21 15.02 0.72 -16.09
N VAL A 22 14.93 -0.14 -17.09
CA VAL A 22 15.80 -0.06 -18.27
C VAL A 22 15.58 1.32 -18.90
N GLY A 23 16.49 2.27 -18.64
CA GLY A 23 16.48 3.63 -19.17
C GLY A 23 16.06 4.77 -18.23
N ALA A 24 15.63 4.53 -16.98
CA ALA A 24 15.28 5.62 -16.06
C ALA A 24 16.51 6.09 -15.27
N THR A 25 16.75 7.39 -15.28
CA THR A 25 17.81 8.07 -14.54
C THR A 25 17.39 8.37 -13.10
N ALA A 26 18.36 8.70 -12.23
CA ALA A 26 18.06 9.16 -10.87
C ALA A 26 17.15 10.40 -10.85
N ALA A 27 17.24 11.25 -11.87
CA ALA A 27 16.38 12.42 -12.05
C ALA A 27 14.92 12.03 -12.35
N ASP A 28 14.70 10.93 -13.09
CA ASP A 28 13.35 10.42 -13.38
C ASP A 28 12.69 9.87 -12.12
N ALA A 29 13.45 9.15 -11.28
CA ALA A 29 12.97 8.67 -9.99
C ALA A 29 12.59 9.82 -9.03
N GLN A 30 13.42 10.86 -8.97
CA GLN A 30 13.14 12.06 -8.17
C GLN A 30 11.92 12.83 -8.70
N SER A 31 11.75 12.94 -10.01
CA SER A 31 10.58 13.57 -10.64
C SER A 31 9.30 12.80 -10.30
N ILE A 32 9.31 11.47 -10.37
CA ILE A 32 8.15 10.62 -10.03
C ILE A 32 7.80 10.75 -8.54
N ILE A 33 8.79 10.76 -7.65
CA ILE A 33 8.55 10.95 -6.21
C ILE A 33 7.97 12.34 -5.93
N ARG A 34 8.49 13.39 -6.59
CA ARG A 34 7.98 14.76 -6.47
C ARG A 34 6.56 14.89 -7.01
N GLU A 35 6.25 14.26 -8.13
CA GLU A 35 4.94 14.33 -8.80
C GLU A 35 3.87 13.49 -8.08
N VAL A 36 4.20 12.26 -7.69
CA VAL A 36 3.25 11.30 -7.10
C VAL A 36 3.03 11.55 -5.62
N LEU A 37 4.10 11.82 -4.86
CA LEU A 37 4.01 11.98 -3.41
C LEU A 37 3.92 13.44 -2.98
N GLY A 38 4.17 14.40 -3.89
CA GLY A 38 4.32 15.81 -3.53
C GLY A 38 5.52 16.06 -2.61
N ILE A 39 6.48 15.13 -2.58
CA ILE A 39 7.65 15.18 -1.72
C ILE A 39 8.85 15.62 -2.55
N ASP A 40 9.34 16.82 -2.28
CA ASP A 40 10.59 17.28 -2.88
C ASP A 40 11.77 16.65 -2.15
N VAL A 41 12.31 15.58 -2.75
CA VAL A 41 13.45 14.82 -2.20
C VAL A 41 14.66 15.74 -2.03
N ASP A 42 14.93 16.64 -2.99
CA ASP A 42 16.04 17.59 -2.88
C ASP A 42 15.85 18.56 -1.72
N ARG A 43 14.61 18.94 -1.41
CA ARG A 43 14.29 19.74 -0.22
C ARG A 43 14.48 18.96 1.08
N LEU A 44 14.11 17.68 1.12
CA LEU A 44 14.40 16.81 2.28
C LEU A 44 15.90 16.62 2.51
N LEU A 45 16.68 16.61 1.43
CA LEU A 45 18.14 16.47 1.50
C LEU A 45 18.86 17.80 1.76
N ALA A 46 18.34 18.92 1.27
CA ALA A 46 18.87 20.26 1.52
C ALA A 46 18.53 20.76 2.93
N LYS A 47 17.38 20.35 3.51
CA LYS A 47 17.01 20.65 4.92
C LYS A 47 17.96 20.00 5.93
N LYS A 48 18.88 19.13 5.49
CA LYS A 48 19.98 18.57 6.30
C LYS A 48 21.03 19.61 6.71
N ALA A 49 21.00 20.83 6.14
CA ALA A 49 21.95 21.91 6.43
C ALA A 49 21.36 23.08 7.24
N GLU A 50 20.05 23.11 7.52
CA GLU A 50 19.44 24.09 8.42
C GLU A 50 19.36 23.52 9.85
N PRO A 51 19.63 24.33 10.89
CA PRO A 51 19.62 23.84 12.27
C PRO A 51 18.22 23.34 12.64
N ALA A 52 18.18 22.08 13.08
CA ALA A 52 16.99 21.26 13.35
C ALA A 52 16.07 21.73 14.50
N ASN A 53 15.99 23.03 14.81
CA ASN A 53 15.28 23.50 15.99
C ASN A 53 13.75 23.64 15.80
N GLU A 54 13.26 24.03 14.62
CA GLU A 54 11.80 24.22 14.43
C GLU A 54 11.01 22.91 14.38
N ASP A 55 11.61 21.81 13.91
CA ASP A 55 10.90 20.52 13.81
C ASP A 55 10.85 19.76 15.16
N GLN A 56 11.71 20.11 16.14
CA GLN A 56 11.78 19.40 17.43
C GLN A 56 10.65 19.79 18.38
N GLU A 57 10.23 21.06 18.44
CA GLU A 57 9.15 21.50 19.34
C GLU A 57 7.77 20.95 18.91
N GLU A 58 7.55 20.75 17.61
CA GLU A 58 6.29 20.16 17.13
C GLU A 58 6.14 18.66 17.47
N ASP A 59 7.24 17.95 17.69
CA ASP A 59 7.24 16.50 17.93
C ASP A 59 6.75 16.13 19.34
N GLU A 60 6.67 17.10 20.25
CA GLU A 60 6.15 16.90 21.62
C GLU A 60 4.64 17.16 21.75
N ASN A 61 3.93 17.46 20.65
CA ASN A 61 2.50 17.73 20.73
C ASN A 61 1.72 16.48 21.19
N PRO A 62 1.02 16.52 22.36
CA PRO A 62 0.32 15.35 22.90
C PRO A 62 -0.80 14.85 21.99
N GLN A 63 -1.40 15.71 21.16
CA GLN A 63 -2.44 15.33 20.21
C GLN A 63 -1.87 14.49 19.06
N ILE A 64 -0.66 14.80 18.60
CA ILE A 64 0.03 14.00 17.57
C ILE A 64 0.33 12.60 18.12
N ASN A 65 0.87 12.52 19.34
CA ASN A 65 1.18 11.24 19.97
C ASN A 65 -0.07 10.39 20.22
N ALA A 66 -1.19 11.00 20.60
CA ALA A 66 -2.47 10.30 20.73
C ALA A 66 -2.95 9.73 19.38
N LEU A 67 -2.86 10.49 18.29
CA LEU A 67 -3.20 10.00 16.94
C LEU A 67 -2.28 8.86 16.51
N ILE A 68 -0.97 8.96 16.72
CA ILE A 68 -0.03 7.88 16.43
C ILE A 68 -0.41 6.62 17.20
N GLN A 69 -0.64 6.72 18.51
CA GLN A 69 -1.05 5.57 19.34
C GLN A 69 -2.37 4.93 18.86
N GLN A 70 -3.32 5.74 18.40
CA GLN A 70 -4.60 5.26 17.87
C GLN A 70 -4.42 4.44 16.58
N TYR A 71 -3.61 4.91 15.63
CA TYR A 71 -3.47 4.28 14.32
C TYR A 71 -2.41 3.17 14.28
N ARG A 72 -1.39 3.23 15.15
CA ARG A 72 -0.25 2.31 15.11
C ARG A 72 -0.65 0.83 15.11
N PRO A 73 -1.58 0.33 15.94
CA PRO A 73 -1.96 -1.08 15.92
C PRO A 73 -2.49 -1.54 14.55
N ALA A 74 -3.30 -0.72 13.88
CA ALA A 74 -3.89 -1.06 12.58
C ALA A 74 -2.84 -1.20 11.47
N TYR A 75 -1.85 -0.30 11.44
CA TYR A 75 -0.77 -0.35 10.46
C TYR A 75 0.35 -1.33 10.84
N LYS A 76 0.58 -1.58 12.13
CA LYS A 76 1.53 -2.59 12.60
C LYS A 76 1.14 -3.99 12.13
N GLY A 77 -0.15 -4.34 12.18
CA GLY A 77 -0.62 -5.61 11.61
C GLY A 77 -0.31 -5.75 10.11
N LYS A 78 -0.42 -4.68 9.31
CA LYS A 78 -0.04 -4.70 7.88
C LYS A 78 1.46 -4.87 7.69
N LEU A 79 2.27 -4.21 8.51
CA LEU A 79 3.72 -4.37 8.51
C LEU A 79 4.11 -5.81 8.84
N ASP A 80 3.55 -6.38 9.91
CA ASP A 80 3.84 -7.74 10.33
C ASP A 80 3.43 -8.75 9.24
N ALA A 81 2.29 -8.56 8.58
CA ALA A 81 1.88 -9.39 7.43
C ALA A 81 2.89 -9.35 6.27
N SER A 82 3.45 -8.17 6.00
CA SER A 82 4.43 -7.97 4.94
C SER A 82 5.76 -8.63 5.30
N LEU A 83 6.17 -8.55 6.57
CA LEU A 83 7.37 -9.23 7.07
C LEU A 83 7.22 -10.75 7.08
N HIS A 84 6.04 -11.29 7.44
CA HIS A 84 5.76 -12.73 7.31
C HIS A 84 5.82 -13.19 5.85
N THR A 85 5.27 -12.41 4.91
CA THR A 85 5.39 -12.68 3.47
C THR A 85 6.85 -12.69 3.02
N LEU A 86 7.63 -11.69 3.45
CA LEU A 86 9.07 -11.63 3.16
C LEU A 86 9.81 -12.85 3.70
N ARG A 87 9.49 -13.28 4.92
CA ARG A 87 10.09 -14.47 5.52
C ARG A 87 9.82 -15.72 4.71
N GLU A 88 8.55 -15.94 4.35
CA GLU A 88 8.11 -17.10 3.57
C GLU A 88 8.74 -17.14 2.16
N LEU A 89 8.83 -15.99 1.49
CA LEU A 89 9.34 -15.94 0.11
C LEU A 89 10.87 -15.99 0.05
N CYS A 90 11.53 -15.19 0.88
CA CYS A 90 12.96 -14.92 0.74
C CYS A 90 13.82 -15.76 1.68
N HIS A 91 13.25 -16.36 2.73
CA HIS A 91 14.01 -17.03 3.79
C HIS A 91 15.18 -16.17 4.29
N PRO A 92 14.94 -14.90 4.69
CA PRO A 92 15.98 -14.00 5.14
C PRO A 92 16.60 -14.52 6.44
N SER A 93 17.90 -14.33 6.60
CA SER A 93 18.60 -14.69 7.84
C SER A 93 18.05 -13.92 9.04
N ARG A 94 18.30 -14.41 10.25
CA ARG A 94 17.95 -13.70 11.49
C ARG A 94 18.40 -12.23 11.48
N GLU A 95 19.65 -11.96 11.11
CA GLU A 95 20.18 -10.59 11.05
C GLU A 95 19.41 -9.74 10.03
N GLN A 96 19.10 -10.30 8.86
CA GLN A 96 18.29 -9.62 7.84
C GLN A 96 16.86 -9.33 8.35
N GLN A 97 16.23 -10.28 9.04
CA GLN A 97 14.91 -10.10 9.65
C GLN A 97 14.91 -8.95 10.68
N GLU A 98 15.93 -8.89 11.55
CA GLU A 98 16.09 -7.81 12.53
C GLU A 98 16.22 -6.45 11.84
N LYS A 99 17.02 -6.36 10.76
CA LYS A 99 17.18 -5.12 9.99
C LYS A 99 15.90 -4.70 9.28
N LEU A 100 15.17 -5.63 8.68
CA LEU A 100 13.89 -5.36 8.03
C LEU A 100 12.82 -4.89 9.03
N LEU A 101 12.76 -5.52 10.22
CA LEU A 101 11.85 -5.13 11.28
C LEU A 101 12.19 -3.73 11.81
N GLU A 102 13.46 -3.46 12.12
CA GLU A 102 13.96 -2.15 12.58
C GLU A 102 13.60 -1.05 11.56
N ALA A 103 13.89 -1.28 10.27
CA ALA A 103 13.60 -0.34 9.21
C ALA A 103 12.08 -0.13 9.01
N GLY A 104 11.29 -1.21 9.05
CA GLY A 104 9.84 -1.16 8.91
C GLY A 104 9.15 -0.41 10.04
N ASP A 105 9.53 -0.68 11.30
CA ASP A 105 8.98 0.01 12.47
C ASP A 105 9.35 1.49 12.48
N ALA A 106 10.61 1.83 12.15
CA ALA A 106 11.04 3.23 12.05
C ALA A 106 10.27 4.00 10.95
N ALA A 107 10.05 3.38 9.79
CA ALA A 107 9.27 3.96 8.70
C ALA A 107 7.80 4.14 9.07
N LEU A 108 7.23 3.17 9.79
CA LEU A 108 5.86 3.24 10.29
C LEU A 108 5.67 4.42 11.24
N ASP A 109 6.53 4.55 12.25
CA ASP A 109 6.44 5.64 13.21
C ASP A 109 6.62 7.01 12.53
N ALA A 110 7.53 7.12 11.56
CA ALA A 110 7.72 8.33 10.77
C ALA A 110 6.48 8.69 9.92
N ALA A 111 5.93 7.70 9.20
CA ALA A 111 4.76 7.89 8.35
C ALA A 111 3.52 8.29 9.15
N LEU A 112 3.29 7.64 10.31
CA LEU A 112 2.20 7.98 11.22
C LEU A 112 2.33 9.38 11.80
N ARG A 113 3.56 9.83 12.12
CA ARG A 113 3.80 11.20 12.58
C ARG A 113 3.45 12.23 11.52
N VAL A 114 3.88 12.02 10.27
CA VAL A 114 3.53 12.91 9.14
C VAL A 114 2.02 12.94 8.92
N HIS A 115 1.37 11.79 8.97
CA HIS A 115 -0.08 11.68 8.83
C HIS A 115 -0.82 12.41 9.98
N ALA A 116 -0.40 12.20 11.23
CA ALA A 116 -0.97 12.86 12.40
C ALA A 116 -0.81 14.38 12.35
N LYS A 117 0.37 14.91 11.96
CA LYS A 117 0.60 16.35 11.73
C LYS A 117 -0.38 16.91 10.70
N ARG A 118 -0.57 16.21 9.59
CA ARG A 118 -1.52 16.62 8.53
C ARG A 118 -2.96 16.65 9.04
N MET A 119 -3.39 15.61 9.75
CA MET A 119 -4.73 15.54 10.34
C MET A 119 -4.99 16.69 11.31
N LEU A 120 -4.02 16.99 12.18
CA LEU A 120 -4.14 18.10 13.11
C LEU A 120 -4.23 19.46 12.40
N LYS A 121 -3.39 19.69 11.38
CA LYS A 121 -3.42 20.91 10.58
C LYS A 121 -4.76 21.11 9.88
N LEU A 122 -5.33 20.06 9.30
CA LEU A 122 -6.64 20.11 8.65
C LEU A 122 -7.77 20.44 9.65
N ASN A 123 -7.69 19.91 10.88
CA ASN A 123 -8.65 20.20 11.93
C ASN A 123 -8.56 21.66 12.43
N GLN A 124 -7.35 22.22 12.53
CA GLN A 124 -7.13 23.59 12.98
C GLN A 124 -7.56 24.63 11.94
N GLN A 125 -7.30 24.38 10.66
CA GLN A 125 -7.60 25.33 9.59
C GLN A 125 -9.09 25.50 9.33
N ASN A 126 -9.90 24.46 9.58
CA ASN A 126 -11.25 24.45 9.06
C ASN A 126 -12.32 24.98 10.01
N GLY A 127 -12.13 25.06 11.34
CA GLY A 127 -13.04 25.70 12.34
C GLY A 127 -14.48 25.15 12.40
N ASN A 128 -15.12 25.01 11.25
CA ASN A 128 -16.17 24.08 10.89
C ASN A 128 -15.57 22.71 10.52
N ILE A 129 -16.12 21.66 11.12
CA ILE A 129 -15.93 20.25 10.74
C ILE A 129 -16.56 20.06 9.35
N VAL A 130 -15.91 20.55 8.30
CA VAL A 130 -16.23 20.12 6.94
C VAL A 130 -15.52 18.78 6.78
N VAL A 131 -16.27 17.70 6.99
CA VAL A 131 -15.86 16.38 6.52
C VAL A 131 -15.65 16.54 5.02
N ASN A 132 -14.40 16.70 4.58
CA ASN A 132 -14.08 16.89 3.17
C ASN A 132 -14.17 15.54 2.47
N VAL A 133 -15.41 15.09 2.28
CA VAL A 133 -15.82 13.86 1.62
C VAL A 133 -15.52 14.03 0.13
N GLY A 134 -14.28 13.80 -0.29
CA GLY A 134 -13.98 13.66 -1.72
C GLY A 134 -12.58 14.05 -2.19
N ARG A 135 -11.79 14.78 -1.39
CA ARG A 135 -10.54 15.38 -1.90
C ARG A 135 -9.32 15.26 -1.00
N SER A 136 -9.37 14.44 0.03
CA SER A 136 -8.14 14.13 0.76
C SER A 136 -7.29 13.19 -0.11
N ARG A 137 -6.53 13.78 -1.06
CA ARG A 137 -5.32 13.18 -1.65
C ARG A 137 -4.21 13.06 -0.59
N GLY A 138 -4.60 12.85 0.66
CA GLY A 138 -3.65 12.61 1.71
C GLY A 138 -2.96 11.29 1.38
N SER A 139 -1.65 11.34 1.13
CA SER A 139 -0.83 10.13 1.07
C SER A 139 -1.19 9.24 2.25
N ASN A 140 -1.74 8.07 1.94
CA ASN A 140 -1.89 6.96 2.84
C ASN A 140 -0.52 6.73 3.55
N PRO A 141 -0.45 6.68 4.89
CA PRO A 141 0.82 6.47 5.58
C PRO A 141 1.44 5.11 5.21
N TRP A 142 0.63 4.12 4.84
CA TRP A 142 1.11 2.81 4.37
C TRP A 142 1.95 2.92 3.09
N THR A 143 1.66 3.84 2.17
CA THR A 143 2.48 4.05 0.98
C THR A 143 3.92 4.40 1.36
N ALA A 144 4.11 5.27 2.36
CA ALA A 144 5.44 5.61 2.85
C ALA A 144 6.15 4.42 3.52
N VAL A 145 5.41 3.61 4.28
CA VAL A 145 5.94 2.37 4.88
C VAL A 145 6.37 1.38 3.81
N GLN A 146 5.57 1.16 2.77
CA GLN A 146 5.91 0.26 1.67
C GLN A 146 7.16 0.72 0.91
N ILE A 147 7.28 2.02 0.65
CA ILE A 147 8.47 2.58 -0.01
C ILE A 147 9.72 2.31 0.83
N ALA A 148 9.67 2.57 2.14
CA ALA A 148 10.79 2.34 3.04
C ALA A 148 11.10 0.85 3.23
N LEU A 149 10.10 -0.02 3.32
CA LEU A 149 10.30 -1.45 3.40
C LEU A 149 10.94 -1.99 2.10
N ASN A 150 10.50 -1.52 0.93
CA ASN A 150 11.10 -1.91 -0.35
C ASN A 150 12.55 -1.44 -0.48
N ALA A 151 12.89 -0.28 0.10
CA ALA A 151 14.26 0.20 0.20
C ALA A 151 15.09 -0.73 1.11
N ALA A 152 14.61 -1.02 2.32
CA ALA A 152 15.28 -1.91 3.26
C ALA A 152 15.47 -3.33 2.71
N VAL A 153 14.51 -3.84 1.93
CA VAL A 153 14.64 -5.11 1.22
C VAL A 153 15.84 -5.10 0.29
N ARG A 154 16.02 -4.05 -0.52
CA ARG A 154 17.16 -3.94 -1.45
C ARG A 154 18.51 -3.78 -0.72
N ASP A 155 18.52 -3.13 0.43
CA ASP A 155 19.74 -2.89 1.20
C ASP A 155 20.22 -4.13 1.97
N HIS A 156 19.28 -4.93 2.46
CA HIS A 156 19.60 -5.98 3.43
C HIS A 156 19.44 -7.39 2.87
N LEU A 157 18.66 -7.60 1.81
CA LEU A 157 18.52 -8.91 1.18
C LEU A 157 19.49 -9.08 0.02
N SER A 158 19.76 -10.34 -0.35
CA SER A 158 20.51 -10.62 -1.58
C SER A 158 19.75 -10.07 -2.80
N PRO A 159 20.44 -9.79 -3.93
CA PRO A 159 19.79 -9.37 -5.16
C PRO A 159 18.69 -10.34 -5.63
N GLU A 160 18.90 -11.64 -5.47
CA GLU A 160 17.95 -12.70 -5.83
C GLU A 160 16.71 -12.66 -4.94
N GLN A 161 16.90 -12.57 -3.62
CA GLN A 161 15.80 -12.44 -2.65
C GLN A 161 14.99 -11.16 -2.90
N SER A 162 15.67 -10.04 -3.10
CA SER A 162 15.05 -8.75 -3.42
C SER A 162 14.22 -8.82 -4.70
N LYS A 163 14.78 -9.44 -5.76
CA LYS A 163 14.08 -9.62 -7.03
C LYS A 163 12.81 -10.45 -6.84
N LEU A 164 12.91 -11.58 -6.14
CA LEU A 164 11.77 -12.48 -5.89
C LEU A 164 10.63 -11.75 -5.18
N TYR A 165 10.93 -11.01 -4.11
CA TYR A 165 9.92 -10.24 -3.38
C TYR A 165 9.28 -9.15 -4.24
N LEU A 166 10.09 -8.38 -4.99
CA LEU A 166 9.56 -7.32 -5.86
C LEU A 166 8.72 -7.87 -7.02
N GLU A 167 9.01 -9.07 -7.51
CA GLU A 167 8.18 -9.76 -8.50
C GLU A 167 6.85 -10.21 -7.89
N ASP A 168 6.84 -10.82 -6.69
CA ASP A 168 5.61 -11.15 -5.97
C ASP A 168 4.72 -9.90 -5.73
N LEU A 169 5.31 -8.77 -5.30
CA LEU A 169 4.56 -7.53 -5.13
C LEU A 169 3.90 -7.06 -6.43
N ARG A 170 4.59 -7.16 -7.57
CA ARG A 170 4.04 -6.80 -8.89
C ARG A 170 2.91 -7.74 -9.30
N GLU A 171 3.04 -9.04 -9.06
CA GLU A 171 1.98 -10.00 -9.38
C GLU A 171 0.75 -9.81 -8.50
N ARG A 172 0.94 -9.55 -7.20
CA ARG A 172 -0.16 -9.20 -6.28
C ARG A 172 -0.89 -7.93 -6.72
N GLU A 173 -0.15 -6.92 -7.16
CA GLU A 173 -0.73 -5.69 -7.70
C GLU A 173 -1.54 -5.95 -8.97
N LYS A 174 -0.97 -6.65 -9.96
CA LYS A 174 -1.71 -7.05 -11.17
C LYS A 174 -2.98 -7.83 -10.84
N PHE A 175 -2.90 -8.75 -9.88
CA PHE A 175 -4.05 -9.52 -9.43
C PHE A 175 -5.12 -8.61 -8.82
N ARG A 176 -4.76 -7.71 -7.89
CA ARG A 176 -5.69 -6.74 -7.29
C ARG A 176 -6.38 -5.90 -8.34
N ARG A 177 -5.63 -5.27 -9.25
CA ARG A 177 -6.19 -4.46 -10.35
C ARG A 177 -7.21 -5.24 -11.18
N ARG A 178 -6.89 -6.48 -11.57
CA ARG A 178 -7.81 -7.36 -12.32
C ARG A 178 -9.05 -7.73 -11.51
N ALA A 179 -8.89 -8.07 -10.23
CA ALA A 179 -10.02 -8.42 -9.36
C ALA A 179 -10.96 -7.22 -9.13
N THR A 180 -10.39 -6.04 -8.89
CA THR A 180 -11.12 -4.78 -8.72
C THR A 180 -11.85 -4.39 -10.00
N ALA A 181 -11.18 -4.44 -11.17
CA ALA A 181 -11.82 -4.19 -12.47
C ALA A 181 -12.99 -5.16 -12.74
N ARG A 182 -12.84 -6.46 -12.45
CA ARG A 182 -13.93 -7.44 -12.57
C ARG A 182 -15.11 -7.11 -11.66
N THR A 183 -14.82 -6.71 -10.43
CA THR A 183 -15.85 -6.33 -9.46
C THR A 183 -16.63 -5.11 -9.94
N LEU A 184 -15.94 -4.10 -10.48
CA LEU A 184 -16.57 -2.93 -11.09
C LEU A 184 -17.47 -3.30 -12.27
N VAL A 185 -16.99 -4.16 -13.17
CA VAL A 185 -17.79 -4.65 -14.31
C VAL A 185 -19.04 -5.40 -13.84
N SER A 186 -18.92 -6.24 -12.81
CA SER A 186 -20.06 -6.95 -12.24
C SER A 186 -21.10 -5.99 -11.64
N ALA A 187 -20.65 -4.91 -11.00
CA ALA A 187 -21.54 -3.89 -10.46
C ALA A 187 -22.22 -3.08 -11.57
N LEU A 188 -21.49 -2.73 -12.63
CA LEU A 188 -22.05 -2.08 -13.83
C LEU A 188 -23.07 -2.97 -14.54
N ASP A 189 -22.79 -4.27 -14.67
CA ASP A 189 -23.69 -5.24 -15.27
C ASP A 189 -25.03 -5.30 -14.52
N THR A 190 -24.98 -5.32 -13.20
CA THR A 190 -26.17 -5.31 -12.35
C THR A 190 -27.05 -4.07 -12.60
N GLN A 191 -26.46 -2.92 -12.93
CA GLN A 191 -27.21 -1.68 -13.18
C GLN A 191 -27.66 -1.52 -14.63
N LEU A 192 -26.84 -1.94 -15.59
CA LEU A 192 -27.01 -1.64 -17.01
C LEU A 192 -27.44 -2.85 -17.85
N ASN A 193 -27.51 -4.05 -17.26
CA ASN A 193 -27.74 -5.33 -17.93
C ASN A 193 -26.82 -5.48 -19.15
N LEU A 194 -25.51 -5.58 -18.89
CA LEU A 194 -24.49 -5.68 -19.91
C LEU A 194 -24.50 -7.09 -20.52
N ASN A 195 -24.29 -7.17 -21.84
CA ASN A 195 -24.04 -8.46 -22.47
C ASN A 195 -22.57 -8.88 -22.28
N GLN A 196 -22.22 -10.12 -22.68
CA GLN A 196 -20.87 -10.66 -22.50
C GLN A 196 -19.79 -9.83 -23.20
N GLU A 197 -20.01 -9.42 -24.45
CA GLU A 197 -19.06 -8.63 -25.24
C GLU A 197 -18.80 -7.26 -24.58
N GLN A 198 -19.85 -6.60 -24.08
CA GLN A 198 -19.74 -5.34 -23.36
C GLN A 198 -18.93 -5.50 -22.06
N ARG A 199 -19.17 -6.58 -21.30
CA ARG A 199 -18.42 -6.86 -20.06
C ARG A 199 -16.94 -7.03 -20.33
N GLU A 200 -16.58 -7.77 -21.38
CA GLU A 200 -15.18 -8.00 -21.77
C GLU A 200 -14.50 -6.72 -22.26
N ALA A 201 -15.19 -5.94 -23.10
CA ALA A 201 -14.67 -4.68 -23.63
C ALA A 201 -14.46 -3.63 -22.53
N ILE A 202 -15.44 -3.46 -21.63
CA ILE A 202 -15.32 -2.55 -20.49
C ILE A 202 -14.22 -3.02 -19.54
N PHE A 203 -14.10 -4.32 -19.26
CA PHE A 203 -13.02 -4.86 -18.44
C PHE A 203 -11.64 -4.49 -19.01
N ALA A 204 -11.42 -4.70 -20.31
CA ALA A 204 -10.18 -4.33 -20.98
C ALA A 204 -9.92 -2.82 -20.91
N ALA A 205 -10.94 -2.00 -21.20
CA ALA A 205 -10.83 -0.54 -21.17
C ALA A 205 -10.53 0.01 -19.76
N LEU A 206 -11.07 -0.62 -18.70
CA LEU A 206 -10.75 -0.27 -17.32
C LEU A 206 -9.30 -0.61 -16.97
N LEU A 207 -8.77 -1.75 -17.42
CA LEU A 207 -7.37 -2.09 -17.18
C LEU A 207 -6.41 -1.16 -17.93
N GLU A 208 -6.75 -0.76 -19.14
CA GLU A 208 -5.95 0.19 -19.93
C GLU A 208 -5.94 1.60 -19.31
N ASN A 209 -7.08 2.01 -18.75
CA ASN A 209 -7.28 3.35 -18.20
C ASN A 209 -7.28 3.36 -16.66
N TRP A 210 -6.54 2.43 -16.07
CA TRP A 210 -6.52 2.18 -14.63
C TRP A 210 -6.21 3.43 -13.80
N GLN A 211 -6.90 3.57 -12.66
CA GLN A 211 -6.62 4.57 -11.64
C GLN A 211 -6.60 3.89 -10.26
N ASP A 212 -5.56 4.14 -9.47
CA ASP A 212 -5.35 3.46 -8.19
C ASP A 212 -6.46 3.79 -7.17
N GLU A 213 -7.11 4.95 -7.30
CA GLU A 213 -8.24 5.35 -6.46
C GLU A 213 -9.44 4.39 -6.59
N TRP A 214 -9.54 3.63 -7.69
CA TRP A 214 -10.62 2.67 -7.88
C TRP A 214 -10.54 1.48 -6.95
N GLU A 215 -9.35 1.11 -6.46
CA GLU A 215 -9.22 0.02 -5.47
C GLU A 215 -10.02 0.32 -4.20
N ASN A 216 -9.95 1.56 -3.74
CA ASN A 216 -10.70 2.02 -2.57
C ASN A 216 -12.22 2.05 -2.83
N SER A 217 -12.63 2.32 -4.08
CA SER A 217 -14.04 2.41 -4.44
C SER A 217 -14.77 1.06 -4.40
N VAL A 218 -14.08 -0.05 -4.67
CA VAL A 218 -14.69 -1.38 -4.65
C VAL A 218 -15.21 -1.75 -3.26
N ARG A 219 -14.62 -1.20 -2.20
CA ARG A 219 -15.16 -1.34 -0.84
C ARG A 219 -16.56 -0.74 -0.71
N GLY A 220 -16.83 0.37 -1.41
CA GLY A 220 -18.16 0.98 -1.44
C GLY A 220 -19.23 0.07 -2.04
N LEU A 221 -18.83 -0.78 -2.99
CA LEU A 221 -19.73 -1.75 -3.62
C LEU A 221 -20.22 -2.82 -2.64
N MET A 222 -19.48 -3.08 -1.55
CA MET A 222 -19.95 -3.98 -0.49
C MET A 222 -21.20 -3.46 0.22
N TYR A 223 -21.44 -2.15 0.19
CA TYR A 223 -22.63 -1.51 0.76
C TYR A 223 -23.74 -1.28 -0.29
N GLY A 224 -23.57 -1.82 -1.50
CA GLY A 224 -24.53 -1.75 -2.58
C GLY A 224 -23.89 -1.28 -3.89
N ALA A 225 -24.43 -1.78 -5.01
CA ALA A 225 -23.94 -1.42 -6.34
C ALA A 225 -24.10 0.08 -6.65
N THR A 226 -24.94 0.81 -5.92
CA THR A 226 -25.22 2.25 -6.12
C THR A 226 -23.97 3.14 -6.00
N TYR A 227 -22.90 2.66 -5.34
CA TYR A 227 -21.69 3.44 -5.08
C TYR A 227 -20.58 3.14 -6.08
N LEU A 228 -20.85 3.40 -7.35
CA LEU A 228 -19.81 3.32 -8.38
C LEU A 228 -18.86 4.51 -8.28
N PRO A 229 -17.53 4.30 -8.43
CA PRO A 229 -16.58 5.40 -8.58
C PRO A 229 -16.92 6.24 -9.80
N ASN A 230 -16.32 7.44 -9.87
CA ASN A 230 -16.33 8.21 -11.10
C ASN A 230 -15.46 7.52 -12.16
N LEU A 231 -16.09 6.69 -13.00
CA LEU A 231 -15.42 5.99 -14.09
C LEU A 231 -15.26 6.91 -15.31
N PRO A 232 -14.12 6.86 -16.01
CA PRO A 232 -13.85 7.73 -17.14
C PRO A 232 -14.78 7.36 -18.30
N SER A 233 -15.47 8.34 -18.88
CA SER A 233 -16.42 8.12 -19.98
C SER A 233 -15.80 7.35 -21.15
N LYS A 234 -14.50 7.56 -21.43
CA LYS A 234 -13.76 6.83 -22.48
C LYS A 234 -13.69 5.32 -22.27
N ALA A 235 -13.81 4.83 -21.04
CA ALA A 235 -13.78 3.40 -20.74
C ALA A 235 -15.17 2.74 -20.79
N LEU A 236 -16.26 3.53 -20.80
CA LEU A 236 -17.64 3.04 -20.76
C LEU A 236 -18.41 3.36 -22.03
N THR A 237 -18.51 4.65 -22.37
CA THR A 237 -19.39 5.17 -23.43
C THR A 237 -19.24 4.45 -24.77
N PRO A 238 -18.03 4.10 -25.26
CA PRO A 238 -17.90 3.38 -26.53
C PRO A 238 -18.54 1.99 -26.56
N HIS A 239 -18.84 1.42 -25.40
CA HIS A 239 -19.33 0.04 -25.24
C HIS A 239 -20.80 -0.02 -24.81
N LEU A 240 -21.45 1.12 -24.56
CA LEU A 240 -22.85 1.18 -24.13
C LEU A 240 -23.75 1.54 -25.31
N ASN A 241 -24.95 0.95 -25.35
CA ASN A 241 -25.99 1.41 -26.27
C ASN A 241 -26.73 2.65 -25.72
N GLU A 242 -27.55 3.30 -26.56
CA GLU A 242 -28.26 4.53 -26.19
C GLU A 242 -29.09 4.40 -24.91
N LYS A 243 -29.79 3.27 -24.73
CA LYS A 243 -30.61 3.01 -23.53
C LYS A 243 -29.75 2.89 -22.28
N GLN A 244 -28.64 2.17 -22.35
CA GLN A 244 -27.68 2.03 -21.25
C GLN A 244 -26.99 3.36 -20.93
N MET A 245 -26.65 4.16 -21.94
CA MET A 245 -26.11 5.51 -21.75
C MET A 245 -27.11 6.41 -21.01
N GLN A 246 -28.39 6.33 -21.37
CA GLN A 246 -29.44 7.07 -20.68
C GLN A 246 -29.53 6.66 -19.21
N LEU A 247 -29.54 5.35 -18.90
CA LEU A 247 -29.53 4.84 -17.52
C LEU A 247 -28.28 5.27 -16.75
N TRP A 248 -27.12 5.21 -17.39
CA TRP A 248 -25.86 5.64 -16.81
C TRP A 248 -25.89 7.13 -16.41
N SER A 249 -26.40 8.00 -17.29
CA SER A 249 -26.50 9.44 -17.03
C SER A 249 -27.45 9.82 -15.89
N GLN A 250 -28.42 8.95 -15.58
CA GLN A 250 -29.36 9.12 -14.47
C GLN A 250 -28.83 8.54 -13.14
N SER A 251 -27.79 7.72 -13.21
CA SER A 251 -27.23 7.06 -12.04
C SER A 251 -26.34 8.02 -11.26
N PRO A 252 -26.43 8.08 -9.92
CA PRO A 252 -25.57 8.93 -9.10
C PRO A 252 -24.15 8.36 -9.10
N HIS A 253 -23.30 8.82 -10.02
CA HIS A 253 -21.89 8.46 -10.07
C HIS A 253 -21.00 9.57 -9.48
N GLY A 254 -19.91 9.19 -8.81
CA GLY A 254 -18.92 10.15 -8.27
C GLY A 254 -19.17 10.62 -6.84
N ASN A 255 -20.16 10.07 -6.14
CA ASN A 255 -20.26 10.20 -4.70
C ASN A 255 -19.12 9.39 -4.05
N THR A 256 -18.02 10.08 -3.74
CA THR A 256 -16.87 9.45 -3.10
C THR A 256 -17.22 9.19 -1.64
N ILE A 257 -17.73 8.00 -1.33
CA ILE A 257 -17.86 7.62 0.08
C ILE A 257 -16.47 7.32 0.60
N HIS A 258 -16.04 8.14 1.55
CA HIS A 258 -14.85 7.88 2.33
C HIS A 258 -15.20 6.88 3.41
N PHE A 259 -15.00 5.60 3.09
CA PHE A 259 -14.81 4.60 4.13
C PHE A 259 -13.43 4.88 4.70
N GLY A 260 -13.37 5.72 5.74
CA GLY A 260 -12.11 6.26 6.29
C GLY A 260 -11.02 5.19 6.42
N ASP A 261 -9.75 5.62 6.39
CA ASP A 261 -8.45 4.93 6.13
C ASP A 261 -8.17 3.55 6.80
N ASN A 262 -9.18 2.82 7.25
CA ASN A 262 -9.19 1.38 7.54
C ASN A 262 -8.97 0.54 6.26
N GLU A 263 -7.96 0.87 5.45
CA GLU A 263 -7.62 0.36 4.12
C GLU A 263 -7.06 -1.07 4.14
N GLY A 264 -7.87 -2.02 4.58
CA GLY A 264 -7.69 -3.41 4.21
C GLY A 264 -8.89 -3.84 3.39
N PHE A 265 -8.66 -4.29 2.15
CA PHE A 265 -9.63 -5.05 1.35
C PHE A 265 -10.21 -6.26 2.14
N LEU A 266 -9.54 -6.69 3.22
CA LEU A 266 -9.92 -7.83 4.05
C LEU A 266 -10.30 -7.47 5.50
N GLY A 267 -10.87 -6.29 5.73
CA GLY A 267 -11.75 -6.09 6.88
C GLY A 267 -11.21 -5.25 8.02
N HIS A 268 -12.11 -5.00 8.96
CA HIS A 268 -12.03 -4.08 10.08
C HIS A 268 -10.95 -4.42 11.11
N GLY A 269 -9.65 -4.42 10.78
CA GLY A 269 -8.59 -4.70 11.78
C GLY A 269 -8.79 -6.00 12.58
N LYS A 270 -9.63 -6.91 12.08
CA LYS A 270 -10.03 -8.16 12.74
C LYS A 270 -9.22 -9.35 12.23
N LEU A 271 -8.41 -9.16 11.19
CA LEU A 271 -7.36 -10.09 10.87
C LEU A 271 -6.37 -10.04 12.03
N ASN A 272 -6.44 -11.04 12.89
CA ASN A 272 -5.49 -11.24 13.96
C ASN A 272 -4.19 -11.78 13.35
N ILE A 273 -3.37 -10.86 12.84
CA ILE A 273 -2.07 -11.19 12.28
C ILE A 273 -1.12 -11.34 13.48
N PRO A 274 -0.52 -12.53 13.69
CA PRO A 274 0.40 -12.70 14.80
C PRO A 274 1.57 -11.72 14.65
N PRO A 275 2.02 -11.07 15.73
CA PRO A 275 3.17 -10.18 15.68
C PRO A 275 4.35 -10.86 15.00
N PHE A 276 5.08 -10.12 14.18
CA PHE A 276 6.29 -10.66 13.56
C PHE A 276 7.34 -10.85 14.65
N VAL A 277 7.83 -12.08 14.79
CA VAL A 277 8.92 -12.46 15.71
C VAL A 277 10.06 -12.96 14.86
N VAL A 278 11.25 -12.41 15.09
CA VAL A 278 12.50 -12.84 14.47
C VAL A 278 12.76 -14.30 14.87
N GLN A 279 12.98 -15.14 13.87
CA GLN A 279 13.27 -16.56 14.08
C GLN A 279 14.73 -16.86 13.75
N ASP A 280 15.32 -17.80 14.48
CA ASP A 280 16.64 -18.33 14.16
C ASP A 280 16.55 -19.21 12.91
N ASP A 281 17.56 -19.13 12.04
CA ASP A 281 17.62 -19.86 10.76
C ASP A 281 17.74 -21.39 10.95
N THR A 282 17.81 -21.86 12.21
CA THR A 282 18.21 -23.21 12.59
C THR A 282 17.06 -24.20 12.79
N GLU A 283 15.79 -23.78 12.77
CA GLU A 283 14.65 -24.70 12.96
C GLU A 283 13.99 -25.21 11.68
N SER A 284 14.37 -24.71 10.50
CA SER A 284 13.94 -25.32 9.22
C SER A 284 14.80 -26.51 8.80
N GLY A 285 15.84 -26.82 9.58
CA GLY A 285 16.72 -27.95 9.36
C GLY A 285 15.99 -29.24 9.69
N ASP A 286 15.61 -29.98 8.64
CA ASP A 286 15.94 -31.40 8.53
C ASP A 286 15.83 -32.19 9.85
N GLU A 287 14.70 -32.06 10.55
CA GLU A 287 14.13 -33.24 11.20
C GLU A 287 13.69 -34.11 10.03
N ALA A 288 14.70 -34.76 9.41
CA ALA A 288 14.55 -35.74 8.37
C ALA A 288 13.44 -36.64 8.87
N ALA A 289 12.26 -36.53 8.26
CA ALA A 289 11.08 -37.27 8.66
C ALA A 289 11.57 -38.69 8.92
N GLU A 290 11.57 -39.10 10.21
CA GLU A 290 11.96 -40.46 10.55
C GLU A 290 11.16 -41.34 9.59
N PRO A 291 11.83 -42.18 8.78
CA PRO A 291 11.15 -42.95 7.74
C PRO A 291 9.99 -43.64 8.42
N VAL A 292 8.77 -43.21 8.09
CA VAL A 292 7.55 -43.70 8.72
C VAL A 292 7.63 -45.22 8.57
N ALA A 293 7.91 -45.89 9.68
CA ALA A 293 8.15 -47.32 9.69
C ALA A 293 6.92 -47.95 9.03
N GLU A 294 7.17 -48.56 7.87
CA GLU A 294 6.19 -49.21 7.02
C GLU A 294 5.39 -50.18 7.91
N GLN A 295 4.16 -49.79 8.26
CA GLN A 295 3.31 -50.67 9.04
C GLN A 295 2.99 -51.87 8.14
N PRO A 296 3.36 -53.10 8.56
CA PRO A 296 3.11 -54.29 7.76
C PRO A 296 1.59 -54.44 7.60
N GLY A 297 1.14 -54.49 6.35
CA GLY A 297 -0.26 -54.67 6.02
C GLY A 297 -0.81 -55.95 6.63
N GLU A 298 -1.88 -55.82 7.42
CA GLU A 298 -2.78 -56.92 7.75
C GLU A 298 -3.52 -57.32 6.46
N GLU A 299 -3.13 -58.46 5.88
CA GLU A 299 -3.94 -59.18 4.90
C GLU A 299 -5.19 -59.75 5.60
N SER A 300 -6.36 -59.51 5.03
CA SER A 300 -7.62 -60.20 5.35
C SER A 300 -8.42 -60.46 4.08
#